data_AF-A0A3C0ZWJ7-F1
#
_entry.id   AF-A0A3C0ZWJ7-F1
#
_cell.length_a   1.000
_cell.length_b   1.000
_cell.length_c   1.000
_cell.angle_alpha   90.00
_cell.angle_beta   90.00
_cell.angle_gamma   90.00
#
_symmetry.space_group_name_H-M   'P 1'
#
loop_
_entity.id
_entity.type
_entity.pdbx_description
1 polymer ?
#
loop_
_entity_poly.entity_id
_entity_poly.type
_entity_poly.pdbx_seq_one_letter_code
_entity_poly.pdbx_strand_id
1 'polypeptide(L)'
;AMNGTWVQGPGIELFDALQETIGGRQVIAEDLGFLTPEVHKLLEETGYPGMKVLQFAFDAKSDSEYQPHNYNRNCVVYTGTHDNDTTRGWFENT
;
A
#
# COMPACT_ATOMS: atom_id res chain seq x y z
N ALA A 1 6.35 20.45 -0.54
CA ALA A 1 7.11 20.42 -1.80
C ALA A 1 6.34 21.09 -2.95
N MET A 2 5.95 22.36 -2.79
CA MET A 2 4.93 23.01 -3.66
C MET A 2 5.37 23.24 -5.11
N ASN A 3 6.67 23.36 -5.37
CA ASN A 3 7.22 23.67 -6.70
C ASN A 3 7.96 22.47 -7.34
N GLY A 4 7.53 21.24 -7.00
CA GLY A 4 8.07 20.01 -7.57
C GLY A 4 7.29 19.56 -8.80
N THR A 5 7.81 18.54 -9.50
CA THR A 5 7.10 17.82 -10.56
C THR A 5 7.21 16.32 -10.34
N TRP A 6 6.18 15.60 -10.77
CA TRP A 6 6.26 14.15 -10.90
C TRP A 6 7.16 13.79 -12.09
N VAL A 7 7.97 12.74 -11.91
CA VAL A 7 8.84 12.16 -12.94
C VAL A 7 8.54 10.67 -12.99
N GLN A 8 8.39 10.13 -14.20
CA GLN A 8 8.05 8.73 -14.40
C GLN A 8 9.19 7.83 -13.89
N GLY A 9 8.84 6.85 -13.04
CA GLY A 9 9.77 5.80 -12.59
C GLY A 9 9.96 4.69 -13.64
N PRO A 10 10.84 3.70 -13.38
CA PRO A 10 11.13 2.61 -14.32
C PRO A 10 9.98 1.61 -14.50
N GLY A 11 8.97 1.62 -13.62
CA GLY A 11 7.81 0.73 -13.72
C GLY A 11 8.20 -0.75 -13.61
N ILE A 12 7.52 -1.60 -14.39
CA ILE A 12 7.67 -3.06 -14.32
C ILE A 12 9.06 -3.55 -14.75
N GLU A 13 9.75 -2.80 -15.63
CA GLU A 13 11.07 -3.17 -16.15
C GLU A 13 12.11 -3.37 -15.03
N LEU A 14 11.99 -2.62 -13.93
CA LEU A 14 12.85 -2.82 -12.76
C LEU A 14 12.61 -4.20 -12.12
N PHE A 15 11.35 -4.59 -11.97
CA PHE A 15 10.99 -5.85 -11.32
C PHE A 15 11.27 -7.06 -12.20
N ASP A 16 11.12 -6.93 -13.51
CA ASP A 16 11.54 -7.95 -14.48
C ASP A 16 13.05 -8.18 -14.39
N ALA A 17 13.85 -7.10 -14.37
CA ALA A 17 15.30 -7.20 -14.21
C ALA A 17 15.71 -7.81 -12.86
N LEU A 18 14.99 -7.51 -11.77
CA LEU A 18 15.23 -8.14 -10.46
C LEU A 18 14.90 -9.64 -10.50
N GLN A 19 13.79 -10.02 -11.12
CA GLN A 19 13.39 -11.41 -11.28
C GLN A 19 14.45 -12.20 -12.06
N GLU A 20 15.00 -11.65 -13.14
CA GLU A 20 16.04 -12.29 -13.95
C GLU A 20 17.39 -12.41 -13.21
N THR A 21 17.78 -11.37 -12.47
CA THR A 21 19.13 -11.28 -11.88
C THR A 21 19.25 -11.98 -10.54
N ILE A 22 18.23 -11.86 -9.68
CA ILE A 22 18.28 -12.33 -8.30
C ILE A 22 17.13 -13.26 -7.91
N GLY A 23 16.30 -13.64 -8.89
CA GLY A 23 15.15 -14.52 -8.73
C GLY A 23 13.96 -13.85 -8.05
N GLY A 24 12.90 -14.64 -7.83
CA GLY A 24 11.69 -14.18 -7.14
C GLY A 24 11.97 -13.79 -5.70
N ARG A 25 11.79 -12.51 -5.39
CA ARG A 25 11.87 -11.97 -4.03
C ARG A 25 10.48 -11.78 -3.47
N GLN A 26 10.33 -12.08 -2.18
CA GLN A 26 9.11 -11.81 -1.45
C GLN A 26 9.14 -10.34 -1.03
N VAL A 27 8.51 -9.49 -1.83
CA VAL A 27 8.36 -8.06 -1.56
C VAL A 27 6.93 -7.83 -1.07
N ILE A 28 6.77 -6.94 -0.10
CA ILE A 28 5.48 -6.35 0.26
C ILE A 28 5.54 -4.90 -0.20
N ALA A 29 4.57 -4.48 -1.01
CA ALA A 29 4.48 -3.10 -1.44
C ALA A 29 3.82 -2.28 -0.32
N GLU A 30 4.51 -1.25 0.14
CA GLU A 30 3.88 -0.18 0.90
C GLU A 30 3.16 0.72 -0.11
N ASP A 31 1.87 0.47 -0.28
CA ASP A 31 0.96 1.15 -1.20
C ASP A 31 -0.02 2.05 -0.43
N LEU A 32 0.44 2.81 0.56
CA LEU A 32 -0.41 3.72 1.32
C LEU A 32 -0.33 5.15 0.75
N GLY A 33 -1.32 5.98 1.08
CA GLY A 33 -1.32 7.40 0.71
C GLY A 33 -1.82 7.69 -0.71
N PHE A 34 -1.03 8.43 -1.50
CA PHE A 34 -1.45 8.89 -2.83
C PHE A 34 -1.14 7.85 -3.91
N LEU A 35 -2.16 7.11 -4.32
CA LEU A 35 -2.07 6.10 -5.37
C LEU A 35 -2.74 6.61 -6.65
N THR A 36 -2.07 6.39 -7.78
CA THR A 36 -2.66 6.60 -9.10
C THR A 36 -3.05 5.25 -9.71
N PRO A 37 -3.94 5.21 -10.73
CA PRO A 37 -4.27 3.97 -11.43
C PRO A 37 -3.04 3.20 -11.96
N GLU A 38 -1.99 3.92 -12.34
CA GLU A 38 -0.73 3.34 -12.80
C GLU A 38 0.02 2.60 -11.68
N VAL A 39 -0.08 3.08 -10.43
CA VAL A 39 0.51 2.39 -9.27
C VAL A 39 -0.24 1.09 -8.98
N HIS A 40 -1.56 1.10 -9.03
CA HIS A 40 -2.36 -0.12 -8.88
C HIS A 40 -2.05 -1.15 -9.98
N LYS A 41 -1.91 -0.69 -11.23
CA LYS A 41 -1.52 -1.55 -12.35
C LYS A 41 -0.14 -2.17 -12.13
N LEU A 42 0.84 -1.38 -11.69
CA LEU A 42 2.18 -1.89 -11.42
C LEU A 42 2.16 -2.93 -10.28
N LEU A 43 1.42 -2.68 -9.21
CA LEU A 43 1.28 -3.63 -8.11
C LEU A 43 0.68 -4.97 -8.61
N GLU A 44 -0.39 -4.90 -9.38
CA GLU A 44 -1.01 -6.08 -9.99
C GLU A 44 -0.04 -6.84 -10.91
N GLU A 45 0.70 -6.13 -11.77
CA GLU A 45 1.70 -6.72 -12.67
C GLU A 45 2.83 -7.43 -11.92
N THR A 46 3.28 -6.88 -10.79
CA THR A 46 4.32 -7.54 -9.96
C THR A 46 3.82 -8.77 -9.21
N GLY A 47 2.51 -8.87 -8.96
CA GLY A 47 1.91 -9.90 -8.12
C GLY A 47 2.26 -9.81 -6.62
N TYR A 48 2.95 -8.75 -6.19
CA TYR A 48 3.28 -8.55 -4.78
C TYR A 48 2.05 -8.13 -3.96
N PRO A 49 1.96 -8.53 -2.69
CA PRO A 49 0.91 -8.06 -1.81
C PRO A 49 1.09 -6.58 -1.46
N GLY A 50 -0.01 -5.84 -1.48
CA GLY A 50 -0.10 -4.49 -0.88
C GLY A 50 -0.38 -4.55 0.63
N MET A 51 -0.48 -3.38 1.25
CA MET A 51 -0.77 -3.19 2.66
C MET A 51 -2.22 -2.73 2.89
N LYS A 52 -2.77 -3.15 4.03
CA LYS A 52 -4.03 -2.61 4.56
C LYS A 52 -3.81 -2.24 6.03
N VAL A 53 -4.14 -1.00 6.39
CA VAL A 53 -4.01 -0.48 7.75
C VAL A 53 -5.39 -0.24 8.35
N LEU A 54 -5.78 -1.07 9.31
CA LEU A 54 -7.14 -1.08 9.86
C LEU A 54 -7.52 0.23 10.57
N GLN A 55 -6.55 0.94 11.16
CA GLN A 55 -6.79 2.27 11.74
C GLN A 55 -7.29 3.31 10.73
N PHE A 56 -7.09 3.11 9.42
CA PHE A 56 -7.60 4.00 8.35
C PHE A 56 -9.00 3.62 7.86
N ALA A 57 -9.62 2.58 8.43
CA ALA A 57 -10.88 2.02 7.94
C ALA A 57 -12.14 2.77 8.40
N PHE A 58 -12.03 3.64 9.42
CA PHE A 58 -13.17 4.10 10.21
C PHE A 58 -13.40 5.62 10.19
N ASP A 59 -12.78 6.35 9.26
CA ASP A 59 -13.08 7.77 9.09
C ASP A 59 -14.54 8.01 8.66
N ALA A 60 -15.09 9.19 8.99
CA ALA A 60 -16.50 9.55 8.79
C ALA A 60 -16.98 9.58 7.31
N LYS A 61 -16.08 9.36 6.35
CA LYS A 61 -16.41 9.21 4.93
C LYS A 61 -16.54 7.72 4.61
N SER A 62 -17.67 7.35 4.03
CA SER A 62 -18.11 5.98 3.76
C SER A 62 -17.09 5.10 3.00
N ASP A 63 -17.24 3.78 3.17
CA ASP A 63 -16.63 2.64 2.45
C ASP A 63 -15.16 2.83 2.06
N SER A 64 -14.30 2.70 3.08
CA SER A 64 -12.84 2.76 2.94
C SER A 64 -12.31 1.42 2.40
N GLU A 65 -11.33 1.45 1.50
CA GLU A 65 -10.59 0.25 1.05
C GLU A 65 -9.91 -0.50 2.21
N TYR A 66 -9.70 0.20 3.34
CA TYR A 66 -9.13 -0.35 4.55
C TYR A 66 -10.15 -1.11 5.41
N GLN A 67 -11.42 -1.20 5.00
CA GLN A 67 -12.42 -2.02 5.67
C GLN A 67 -12.28 -3.51 5.28
N PRO A 68 -12.38 -4.46 6.24
CA PRO A 68 -12.12 -5.87 5.97
C PRO A 68 -12.90 -6.53 4.84
N HIS A 69 -14.14 -6.10 4.57
CA HIS A 69 -14.95 -6.63 3.47
C HIS A 69 -14.49 -6.18 2.08
N ASN A 70 -13.63 -5.15 2.00
CA ASN A 70 -13.06 -4.63 0.75
C ASN A 70 -11.68 -5.22 0.43
N TYR A 71 -11.13 -6.07 1.29
CA TYR A 71 -9.79 -6.62 1.09
C TYR A 71 -9.74 -7.58 -0.10
N ASN A 72 -8.70 -7.43 -0.92
CA ASN A 72 -8.29 -8.49 -1.80
C ASN A 72 -7.59 -9.61 -1.00
N ARG A 73 -7.38 -10.78 -1.62
CA ARG A 73 -6.69 -11.91 -0.96
C ARG A 73 -5.18 -11.72 -0.85
N ASN A 74 -4.59 -10.88 -1.70
CA ASN A 74 -3.15 -10.67 -1.79
C ASN A 74 -2.76 -9.36 -1.10
N CYS A 75 -2.93 -9.31 0.22
CA CYS A 75 -2.56 -8.17 1.02
C CYS A 75 -2.01 -8.60 2.38
N VAL A 76 -1.29 -7.68 3.02
CA VAL A 76 -0.84 -7.81 4.40
C VAL A 76 -1.58 -6.79 5.26
N VAL A 77 -2.32 -7.29 6.24
CA VAL A 77 -3.16 -6.46 7.11
C VAL A 77 -2.42 -6.16 8.41
N TYR A 78 -2.38 -4.88 8.76
CA TYR A 78 -1.84 -4.36 10.01
C TYR A 78 -2.95 -3.67 10.80
N THR A 79 -2.89 -3.72 12.13
CA THR A 79 -3.73 -2.85 12.96
C THR A 79 -3.33 -1.39 12.73
N GLY A 80 -2.05 -1.09 12.91
CA GLY A 80 -1.35 0.15 12.58
C GLY A 80 0.11 -0.19 12.22
N THR A 81 0.81 0.73 11.56
CA THR A 81 2.27 0.65 11.33
C THR A 81 3.02 1.30 12.50
N HIS A 82 4.35 1.39 12.39
CA HIS A 82 5.17 2.12 13.35
C HIS A 82 4.99 3.66 13.29
N ASP A 83 4.36 4.18 12.23
CA ASP A 83 4.00 5.59 12.08
C ASP A 83 2.65 5.92 12.74
N ASN A 84 1.90 4.90 13.16
CA ASN A 84 0.63 5.04 13.84
C ASN A 84 0.79 5.02 15.37
N ASP A 85 -0.16 5.64 16.08
CA ASP A 85 -0.31 5.38 17.52
C ASP A 85 -0.68 3.90 17.74
N THR A 86 -0.42 3.42 18.95
CA THR A 86 -0.94 2.14 19.41
C THR A 86 -2.45 2.06 19.18
N THR A 87 -2.99 0.87 18.91
CA THR A 87 -4.44 0.71 18.67
C THR A 87 -5.30 1.27 19.80
N ARG A 88 -4.82 1.18 21.04
CA ARG A 88 -5.51 1.77 22.20
C ARG A 88 -5.45 3.30 22.17
N GLY A 89 -4.27 3.88 21.96
CA GLY A 89 -4.11 5.33 21.87
C GLY A 89 -4.90 5.94 20.72
N TRP A 90 -4.88 5.30 19.55
CA TRP A 90 -5.72 5.66 18.41
C TRP A 90 -7.21 5.66 18.77
N PHE A 91 -7.70 4.60 19.41
CA PHE A 91 -9.12 4.48 19.79
C PHE A 91 -9.56 5.50 20.84
N GLU A 92 -8.66 5.89 21.76
CA GLU A 92 -8.97 6.89 22.80
C GLU A 92 -8.93 8.34 22.26
N ASN A 93 -8.26 8.58 21.13
CA ASN A 93 -8.02 9.93 20.57
C ASN A 93 -8.75 10.21 19.24
N THR A 94 -9.47 9.23 18.68
CA THR A 94 -10.22 9.35 17.43
C THR A 94 -11.71 9.54 17.68
#